data_AF-M0BU52-F1
#
_entry.id   AF-M0BU52-F1
#
_cell.length_a   1.000
_cell.length_b   1.000
_cell.length_c   1.000
_cell.angle_alpha   90.00
_cell.angle_beta   90.00
_cell.angle_gamma   90.00
#
_symmetry.space_group_name_H-M   'P 1'
#
loop_
_entity.id
_entity.type
_entity.pdbx_description
1 polymer ?
#
loop_
_entity_poly.entity_id
_entity_poly.type
_entity_poly.pdbx_seq_one_letter_code
_entity_poly.pdbx_strand_id
1 'polypeptide(L)'
;MLIGAVALAFIVLGVVVVFNGVLYTETLSSGETSQSASSAEATELEVRQGVGCLIAEYEGDQTGNDELVDGGDVQPSLVESNLENDIENYSVLYRNATAHSQPTAVHIEPESVFDITESGGTVSIENVTVTISVDSTDQSYDRTIDVRSEGCPS
;
A
#
# COMPACT_ATOMS: atom_id res chain seq x y z
N MET A 1 33.93 31.80 -27.39
CA MET A 1 33.40 31.19 -26.15
C MET A 1 32.02 31.75 -25.86
N LEU A 2 30.98 31.26 -26.54
CA LEU A 2 29.60 31.70 -26.26
C LEU A 2 28.66 30.48 -26.32
N ILE A 3 28.92 29.57 -27.28
CA ILE A 3 28.29 28.25 -27.38
C ILE A 3 28.47 27.36 -26.13
N GLY A 4 29.64 27.40 -25.47
CA GLY A 4 29.89 26.59 -24.26
C GLY A 4 29.09 27.04 -23.03
N ALA A 5 28.88 28.35 -22.87
CA ALA A 5 28.08 28.89 -21.76
C ALA A 5 26.59 28.59 -21.93
N VAL A 6 26.09 28.60 -23.17
CA VAL A 6 24.69 28.27 -23.49
C VAL A 6 24.42 26.78 -23.22
N ALA A 7 25.33 25.89 -23.63
CA ALA A 7 25.19 24.45 -23.33
C ALA A 7 25.19 24.16 -21.82
N LEU A 8 26.05 24.83 -21.06
CA LEU A 8 26.11 24.67 -19.61
C LEU A 8 24.81 25.15 -18.93
N ALA A 9 24.23 26.26 -19.40
CA ALA A 9 22.96 26.77 -18.87
C ALA A 9 21.80 25.79 -19.05
N PHE A 10 21.70 25.11 -20.20
CA PHE A 10 20.64 24.11 -20.44
C PHE A 10 20.81 22.84 -19.62
N ILE A 11 22.05 22.41 -19.36
CA ILE A 11 22.32 21.25 -18.50
C ILE A 11 21.92 21.56 -17.05
N VAL A 12 22.29 22.75 -16.54
CA VAL A 12 21.92 23.15 -15.17
C VAL A 12 20.41 23.37 -15.05
N LEU A 13 19.75 24.00 -16.03
CA LEU A 13 18.30 24.13 -16.05
C LEU A 13 17.58 22.78 -16.13
N GLY A 14 18.05 21.85 -16.97
CA GLY A 14 17.48 20.51 -17.09
C GLY A 14 17.56 19.73 -15.78
N VAL A 15 18.70 19.80 -15.09
CA VAL A 15 18.88 19.14 -13.77
C VAL A 15 17.98 19.76 -12.71
N VAL A 16 17.86 21.09 -12.64
CA VAL A 16 16.98 21.77 -11.66
C VAL A 16 15.49 21.50 -11.92
N VAL A 17 15.09 21.36 -13.19
CA VAL A 17 13.72 20.98 -13.58
C VAL A 17 13.44 19.53 -13.22
N VAL A 18 14.40 18.61 -13.33
CA VAL A 18 14.23 17.21 -12.88
C VAL A 18 14.09 17.13 -11.35
N PHE A 19 14.84 17.93 -10.59
CA PHE A 19 14.68 17.99 -9.13
C PHE A 19 13.40 18.70 -8.66
N ASN A 20 12.77 19.55 -9.48
CA ASN A 20 11.43 20.10 -9.17
C ASN A 20 10.28 19.28 -9.78
N GLY A 21 10.51 18.53 -10.86
CA GLY A 21 9.52 17.70 -11.55
C GLY A 21 9.38 16.29 -10.96
N VAL A 22 10.37 15.85 -10.19
CA VAL A 22 10.30 14.68 -9.28
C VAL A 22 10.23 15.17 -7.83
N LEU A 23 9.54 16.28 -7.59
CA LEU A 23 8.79 16.41 -6.35
C LEU A 23 7.39 15.87 -6.66
N TYR A 24 7.36 14.56 -6.93
CA TYR A 24 6.17 13.80 -6.60
C TYR A 24 5.90 14.10 -5.14
N THR A 25 4.67 14.49 -4.90
CA THR A 25 4.11 14.96 -3.65
C THR A 25 4.29 13.91 -2.56
N GLU A 26 5.45 13.86 -1.95
CA GLU A 26 5.58 13.42 -0.58
C GLU A 26 4.93 14.53 0.25
N THR A 27 3.70 14.29 0.70
CA THR A 27 3.11 14.96 1.86
C THR A 27 3.97 14.63 3.08
N LEU A 28 5.18 15.18 3.15
CA LEU A 28 5.89 15.37 4.42
C LEU A 28 5.17 16.52 5.14
N SER A 29 4.02 16.18 5.72
CA SER A 29 3.42 16.97 6.78
C SER A 29 4.41 16.97 7.94
N SER A 30 5.14 18.08 8.04
CA SER A 30 5.57 18.71 9.29
C SER A 30 6.26 17.83 10.33
N GLY A 31 7.59 17.74 10.22
CA GLY A 31 8.50 17.83 11.37
C GLY A 31 8.25 16.92 12.56
N GLU A 32 8.67 15.66 12.48
CA GLU A 32 8.85 14.81 13.65
C GLU A 32 10.18 14.05 13.60
N THR A 33 10.85 14.01 14.75
CA THR A 33 12.23 13.53 14.97
C THR A 33 12.44 12.08 14.54
N SER A 34 13.69 11.65 14.30
CA SER A 34 14.07 10.30 13.84
C SER A 34 13.40 9.08 14.51
N GLN A 35 12.74 9.22 15.67
CA GLN A 35 11.91 8.17 16.27
C GLN A 35 10.53 8.02 15.62
N SER A 36 9.87 9.12 15.20
CA SER A 36 8.56 9.08 14.53
C SER A 36 8.65 8.52 13.10
N ALA A 37 9.80 8.68 12.45
CA ALA A 37 10.10 7.97 11.20
C ALA A 37 10.14 6.45 11.44
N SER A 38 10.83 6.00 12.50
CA SER A 38 10.94 4.57 12.81
C SER A 38 9.62 3.93 13.26
N SER A 39 8.74 4.66 13.93
CA SER A 39 7.39 4.17 14.27
C SER A 39 6.51 4.06 13.01
N ALA A 40 6.57 5.05 12.12
CA ALA A 40 5.85 5.00 10.85
C ALA A 40 6.34 3.86 9.95
N GLU A 41 7.66 3.67 9.83
CA GLU A 41 8.27 2.57 9.08
C GLU A 41 7.87 1.20 9.66
N ALA A 42 7.76 1.07 10.99
CA ALA A 42 7.31 -0.16 11.63
C ALA A 42 5.84 -0.46 11.35
N THR A 43 4.95 0.53 11.49
CA THR A 43 3.52 0.39 11.16
C THR A 43 3.33 0.03 9.69
N GLU A 44 4.02 0.72 8.78
CA GLU A 44 3.98 0.41 7.34
C GLU A 44 4.42 -1.03 7.06
N LEU A 45 5.47 -1.51 7.73
CA LEU A 45 5.95 -2.87 7.58
C LEU A 45 4.93 -3.90 8.10
N GLU A 46 4.36 -3.69 9.28
CA GLU A 46 3.35 -4.56 9.86
C GLU A 46 2.09 -4.63 8.98
N VAL A 47 1.62 -3.48 8.48
CA VAL A 47 0.47 -3.43 7.56
C VAL A 47 0.79 -4.12 6.24
N ARG A 48 1.97 -3.87 5.65
CA ARG A 48 2.40 -4.54 4.41
C ARG A 48 2.46 -6.05 4.58
N GLN A 49 2.92 -6.55 5.73
CA GLN A 49 2.96 -7.99 6.01
C GLN A 49 1.56 -8.56 6.22
N GLY A 50 0.72 -7.90 7.04
CA GLY A 50 -0.64 -8.36 7.32
C GLY A 50 -1.52 -8.41 6.07
N VAL A 51 -1.56 -7.31 5.30
CA VAL A 51 -2.29 -7.25 4.03
C VAL A 51 -1.66 -8.17 2.99
N GLY A 52 -0.32 -8.30 2.96
CA GLY A 52 0.38 -9.24 2.08
C GLY A 52 -0.04 -10.69 2.32
N CYS A 53 -0.26 -11.09 3.57
CA CYS A 53 -0.77 -12.43 3.88
C CYS A 53 -2.22 -12.63 3.46
N LEU A 54 -3.06 -11.60 3.52
CA LEU A 54 -4.42 -11.68 2.96
C LEU A 54 -4.35 -11.91 1.45
N ILE A 55 -3.54 -11.13 0.73
CA ILE A 55 -3.35 -11.30 -0.73
C ILE A 55 -2.91 -12.73 -1.04
N ALA A 56 -1.95 -13.27 -0.29
CA ALA A 56 -1.43 -14.62 -0.50
C ALA A 56 -2.49 -15.74 -0.31
N GLU A 57 -3.55 -15.49 0.47
CA GLU A 57 -4.65 -16.44 0.66
C GLU A 57 -5.56 -16.54 -0.57
N TYR A 58 -5.71 -15.44 -1.29
CA TYR A 58 -6.51 -15.37 -2.53
C TYR A 58 -5.72 -15.81 -3.77
N GLU A 59 -4.39 -15.79 -3.74
CA GLU A 59 -3.56 -16.28 -4.86
C GLU A 59 -3.60 -17.80 -5.01
N GLY A 60 -3.50 -18.27 -6.25
CA GLY A 60 -3.51 -19.69 -6.56
C GLY A 60 -4.88 -20.24 -6.95
N ASP A 61 -5.05 -21.56 -6.85
CA ASP A 61 -6.27 -22.24 -7.29
C ASP A 61 -7.42 -22.01 -6.31
N GLN A 62 -8.43 -21.25 -6.75
CA GLN A 62 -9.60 -20.88 -5.96
C GLN A 62 -10.87 -21.62 -6.40
N THR A 63 -10.75 -22.66 -7.24
CA THR A 63 -11.92 -23.42 -7.74
C THR A 63 -12.72 -24.15 -6.66
N GLY A 64 -12.11 -24.38 -5.48
CA GLY A 64 -12.78 -24.95 -4.31
C GLY A 64 -13.38 -23.92 -3.35
N ASN A 65 -13.26 -22.62 -3.65
CA ASN A 65 -13.74 -21.55 -2.79
C ASN A 65 -15.16 -21.13 -3.19
N ASP A 66 -16.17 -21.63 -2.48
CA ASP A 66 -17.59 -21.36 -2.74
C ASP A 66 -17.96 -19.86 -2.64
N GLU A 67 -17.14 -19.03 -2.00
CA GLU A 67 -17.35 -17.59 -1.86
C GLU A 67 -16.81 -16.79 -3.06
N LEU A 68 -15.91 -17.41 -3.84
CA LEU A 68 -15.25 -16.82 -5.00
C LEU A 68 -15.75 -17.39 -6.34
N VAL A 69 -16.55 -18.45 -6.29
CA VAL A 69 -17.04 -19.18 -7.47
C VAL A 69 -18.51 -18.84 -7.74
N ASP A 70 -18.81 -18.47 -8.99
CA ASP A 70 -20.18 -18.33 -9.50
C ASP A 70 -20.32 -19.11 -10.81
N GLY A 71 -21.36 -19.93 -10.91
CA GLY A 71 -21.59 -20.76 -12.11
C GLY A 71 -20.52 -21.84 -12.39
N GLY A 72 -19.56 -22.05 -11.48
CA GLY A 72 -18.47 -23.01 -11.63
C GLY A 72 -17.11 -22.41 -12.03
N ASP A 73 -17.05 -21.08 -12.17
CA ASP A 73 -15.83 -20.34 -12.50
C ASP A 73 -15.51 -19.33 -11.38
N VAL A 74 -14.23 -19.08 -11.15
CA VAL A 74 -13.77 -18.07 -10.19
C VAL A 74 -14.05 -16.69 -10.77
N GLN A 75 -14.72 -15.82 -10.01
CA GLN A 75 -15.08 -14.47 -10.44
C GLN A 75 -14.11 -13.44 -9.85
N PRO A 76 -13.37 -12.67 -10.69
CA PRO A 76 -12.47 -11.62 -10.21
C PRO A 76 -13.17 -10.60 -9.31
N SER A 77 -14.40 -10.21 -9.64
CA SER A 77 -15.17 -9.26 -8.83
C SER A 77 -15.54 -9.78 -7.43
N LEU A 78 -15.65 -11.10 -7.26
CA LEU A 78 -15.85 -11.70 -5.93
C LEU A 78 -14.53 -11.72 -5.16
N VAL A 79 -13.40 -11.98 -5.83
CA VAL A 79 -12.06 -11.86 -5.23
C VAL A 79 -11.83 -10.44 -4.73
N GLU A 80 -12.09 -9.44 -5.57
CA GLU A 80 -12.01 -8.02 -5.23
C GLU A 80 -12.83 -7.70 -3.98
N SER A 81 -14.14 -7.99 -4.02
CA SER A 81 -15.04 -7.62 -2.93
C SER A 81 -14.73 -8.33 -1.60
N ASN A 82 -14.27 -9.59 -1.64
CA ASN A 82 -13.92 -10.32 -0.42
C ASN A 82 -12.58 -9.84 0.14
N LEU A 83 -11.58 -9.63 -0.72
CA LEU A 83 -10.29 -9.07 -0.31
C LEU A 83 -10.44 -7.65 0.26
N GLU A 84 -11.27 -6.81 -0.33
CA GLU A 84 -11.63 -5.48 0.22
C GLU A 84 -12.18 -5.60 1.65
N ASN A 85 -13.17 -6.47 1.85
CA ASN A 85 -13.80 -6.69 3.16
C ASN A 85 -12.79 -7.22 4.20
N ASP A 86 -11.92 -8.15 3.79
CA ASP A 86 -10.89 -8.69 4.67
C ASP A 86 -9.85 -7.65 5.08
N ILE A 87 -9.48 -6.73 4.18
CA ILE A 87 -8.60 -5.60 4.51
C ILE A 87 -9.30 -4.64 5.47
N GLU A 88 -10.59 -4.35 5.28
CA GLU A 88 -11.37 -3.53 6.21
C GLU A 88 -11.48 -4.20 7.60
N ASN A 89 -11.68 -5.51 7.65
CA ASN A 89 -11.70 -6.28 8.90
C ASN A 89 -10.32 -6.29 9.57
N TYR A 90 -9.25 -6.48 8.80
CA TYR A 90 -7.88 -6.39 9.28
C TYR A 90 -7.59 -5.02 9.90
N SER A 91 -8.03 -3.92 9.28
CA SER A 91 -7.96 -2.56 9.82
C SER A 91 -8.54 -2.46 11.23
N VAL A 92 -9.72 -3.06 11.45
CA VAL A 92 -10.38 -3.10 12.77
C VAL A 92 -9.60 -3.94 13.78
N LEU A 93 -9.14 -5.13 13.37
CA LEU A 93 -8.38 -6.04 14.23
C LEU A 93 -7.02 -5.44 14.63
N TYR A 94 -6.29 -4.89 13.67
CA TYR A 94 -5.02 -4.23 13.88
C TYR A 94 -5.15 -3.07 14.87
N ARG A 95 -6.15 -2.20 14.68
CA ARG A 95 -6.44 -1.10 15.61
C ARG A 95 -6.76 -1.60 17.03
N ASN A 96 -7.56 -2.65 17.16
CA ASN A 96 -7.90 -3.22 18.47
C ASN A 96 -6.68 -3.85 19.16
N ALA A 97 -5.81 -4.52 18.39
CA ALA A 97 -4.60 -5.14 18.91
C ALA A 97 -3.55 -4.09 19.34
N THR A 98 -3.45 -2.98 18.62
CA THR A 98 -2.49 -1.92 18.90
C THR A 98 -2.97 -0.92 19.94
N ALA A 99 -4.28 -0.80 20.20
CA ALA A 99 -4.88 0.14 21.14
C ALA A 99 -4.30 0.11 22.57
N HIS A 100 -3.77 -1.03 23.01
CA HIS A 100 -3.15 -1.18 24.33
C HIS A 100 -1.64 -0.87 24.37
N SER A 101 -0.97 -0.93 23.22
CA SER A 101 0.49 -0.84 23.11
C SER A 101 0.94 0.49 22.51
N GLN A 102 0.08 1.13 21.72
CA GLN A 102 0.31 2.44 21.09
C GLN A 102 -1.02 3.20 21.12
N PRO A 103 -1.11 4.41 21.69
CA PRO A 103 -2.33 5.23 21.72
C PRO A 103 -2.57 5.91 20.36
N THR A 104 -2.48 5.10 19.30
CA THR A 104 -2.46 5.55 17.91
C THR A 104 -3.61 4.85 17.20
N ALA A 105 -4.57 5.64 16.72
CA ALA A 105 -5.62 5.14 15.84
C ALA A 105 -5.00 4.91 14.45
N VAL A 106 -4.83 3.64 14.09
CA VAL A 106 -4.42 3.26 12.74
C VAL A 106 -5.67 2.87 11.97
N HIS A 107 -5.86 3.50 10.81
CA HIS A 107 -6.87 3.15 9.83
C HIS A 107 -6.16 2.72 8.55
N ILE A 108 -6.68 1.65 7.96
CA ILE A 108 -6.20 1.05 6.73
C ILE A 108 -7.41 0.97 5.81
N GLU A 109 -7.31 1.59 4.65
CA GLU A 109 -8.37 1.64 3.64
C GLU A 109 -7.81 1.08 2.32
N PRO A 110 -8.44 0.06 1.72
CA PRO A 110 -8.07 -0.36 0.37
C PRO A 110 -8.46 0.72 -0.64
N GLU A 111 -7.58 1.02 -1.57
CA GLU A 111 -7.97 1.78 -2.77
C GLU A 111 -8.69 0.84 -3.74
N SER A 112 -9.66 1.37 -4.51
CA SER A 112 -10.51 0.59 -5.43
C SER A 112 -9.78 0.04 -6.67
N VAL A 113 -8.46 -0.10 -6.62
CA VAL A 113 -7.62 -0.55 -7.73
C VAL A 113 -6.88 -1.80 -7.30
N PHE A 114 -7.44 -2.94 -7.68
CA PHE A 114 -6.84 -4.25 -7.53
C PHE A 114 -6.39 -4.74 -8.90
N ASP A 115 -5.13 -5.15 -9.03
CA ASP A 115 -4.64 -5.74 -10.27
C ASP A 115 -4.76 -7.27 -10.17
N ILE A 116 -5.98 -7.76 -10.45
CA ILE A 116 -6.36 -9.18 -10.33
C ILE A 116 -6.54 -9.79 -11.70
N THR A 117 -5.84 -10.88 -11.94
CA THR A 117 -6.00 -11.74 -13.12
C THR A 117 -6.47 -13.12 -12.70
N GLU A 118 -7.43 -13.67 -13.44
CA GLU A 118 -7.91 -15.05 -13.28
C GLU A 118 -7.62 -15.85 -14.55
N SER A 119 -7.12 -17.07 -14.38
CA SER A 119 -6.92 -18.01 -15.48
C SER A 119 -7.14 -19.46 -15.05
N GLY A 120 -8.25 -20.05 -15.49
CA GLY A 120 -8.53 -21.47 -15.29
C GLY A 120 -8.69 -21.85 -13.82
N GLY A 121 -9.30 -20.96 -13.04
CA GLY A 121 -9.48 -21.09 -11.60
C GLY A 121 -8.31 -20.58 -10.75
N THR A 122 -7.20 -20.21 -11.39
CA THR A 122 -6.02 -19.66 -10.71
C THR A 122 -6.10 -18.14 -10.68
N VAL A 123 -6.04 -17.56 -9.49
CA VAL A 123 -6.01 -16.12 -9.25
C VAL A 123 -4.56 -15.66 -9.08
N SER A 124 -4.24 -14.52 -9.64
CA SER A 124 -2.96 -13.81 -9.46
C SER A 124 -3.24 -12.35 -9.17
N ILE A 125 -2.55 -11.80 -8.17
CA ILE A 125 -2.78 -10.42 -7.69
C ILE A 125 -1.44 -9.68 -7.75
N GLU A 126 -1.26 -8.76 -8.70
CA GLU A 126 0.05 -8.10 -8.90
C GLU A 126 0.39 -7.16 -7.74
N ASN A 127 -0.58 -6.35 -7.32
CA ASN A 127 -0.52 -5.52 -6.12
C ASN A 127 -1.91 -5.03 -5.68
N VAL A 128 -1.98 -4.64 -4.41
CA VAL A 128 -3.10 -3.92 -3.82
C VAL A 128 -2.57 -2.62 -3.22
N THR A 129 -3.19 -1.51 -3.58
CA THR A 129 -2.84 -0.21 -3.01
C THR A 129 -3.70 0.04 -1.77
N VAL A 130 -3.07 0.37 -0.64
CA VAL A 130 -3.78 0.70 0.61
C VAL A 130 -3.30 2.04 1.14
N THR A 131 -4.22 2.79 1.76
CA THR A 131 -3.90 4.01 2.49
C THR A 131 -3.90 3.72 3.99
N ILE A 132 -2.80 4.08 4.65
CA ILE A 132 -2.61 3.99 6.09
C ILE A 132 -2.73 5.40 6.66
N SER A 133 -3.78 5.64 7.43
CA SER A 133 -3.98 6.86 8.19
C SER A 133 -3.68 6.60 9.65
N VAL A 134 -2.74 7.35 10.19
CA VAL A 134 -2.34 7.29 11.58
C VAL A 134 -2.73 8.59 12.26
N ASP A 135 -3.54 8.49 13.30
CA ASP A 135 -3.92 9.62 14.15
C ASP A 135 -3.59 9.31 15.62
N SER A 136 -2.74 10.12 16.23
CA SER A 136 -2.35 9.99 17.63
C SER A 136 -2.18 11.36 18.26
N THR A 137 -1.93 11.39 19.56
CA THR A 137 -1.75 12.66 20.28
C THR A 137 -0.50 13.42 19.84
N ASP A 138 0.53 12.71 19.36
CA ASP A 138 1.83 13.27 19.01
C ASP A 138 2.10 13.26 17.49
N GLN A 139 1.43 12.38 16.73
CA GLN A 139 1.72 12.09 15.32
C GLN A 139 0.42 12.00 14.51
N SER A 140 0.37 12.61 13.33
CA SER A 140 -0.73 12.47 12.37
C SER A 140 -0.19 12.41 10.95
N TYR A 141 -0.44 11.33 10.22
CA TYR A 141 0.01 11.16 8.85
C TYR A 141 -0.90 10.24 8.03
N ASP A 142 -0.86 10.43 6.71
CA ASP A 142 -1.48 9.55 5.71
C ASP A 142 -0.39 9.04 4.76
N ARG A 143 -0.38 7.73 4.51
CA ARG A 143 0.63 7.06 3.66
C ARG A 143 -0.03 6.03 2.78
N THR A 144 0.13 6.18 1.47
CA THR A 144 -0.32 5.21 0.47
C THR A 144 0.83 4.26 0.14
N ILE A 145 0.58 2.96 0.23
CA ILE A 145 1.57 1.92 -0.09
C ILE A 145 0.98 0.86 -1.03
N ASP A 146 1.84 0.31 -1.89
CA ASP A 146 1.53 -0.89 -2.65
C ASP A 146 1.97 -2.14 -1.87
N VAL A 147 1.07 -3.11 -1.79
CA VAL A 147 1.26 -4.36 -1.07
C VAL A 147 1.17 -5.53 -2.05
N ARG A 148 2.03 -6.52 -1.85
CA ARG A 148 2.10 -7.77 -2.61
C ARG A 148 2.10 -8.95 -1.67
N SER A 149 1.79 -10.14 -2.17
CA SER A 149 1.86 -11.40 -1.43
C SER A 149 3.27 -11.71 -0.91
N GLU A 150 4.32 -11.25 -1.60
CA GLU A 150 5.73 -11.32 -1.15
C GLU A 150 5.97 -10.64 0.21
N GLY A 151 5.03 -9.78 0.64
CA GLY A 151 5.04 -9.19 1.97
C GLY A 151 4.75 -10.17 3.09
N CYS A 152 4.15 -11.34 2.82
CA CYS A 152 3.83 -12.32 3.84
C CYS A 152 5.08 -13.12 4.27
N PRO A 153 5.45 -13.14 5.57
CA PRO A 153 6.55 -13.97 6.05
C PRO A 153 6.25 -15.47 5.88
N SER A 154 7.25 -16.25 5.43
CA SER A 154 7.18 -17.70 5.20
C SER A 154 7.65 -18.56 6.36
#